data_AF-A0A383AJZ1-F1
#
_entry.id   AF-A0A383AJZ1-F1
#
_cell.length_a   1.000
_cell.length_b   1.000
_cell.length_c   1.000
_cell.angle_alpha   90.00
_cell.angle_beta   90.00
_cell.angle_gamma   90.00
#
_symmetry.space_group_name_H-M   'P 1'
#
loop_
_entity.id
_entity.type
_entity.pdbx_description
1 polymer ?
#
loop_
_entity_poly.entity_id
_entity_poly.type
_entity_poly.pdbx_seq_one_letter_code
_entity_poly.pdbx_strand_id
1 'polypeptide(L)'
;MKESVTFDYAYCQSPICTPSRSSFLTGMYPSAVGVNGNGNETWPEYYAERLIPNILTRAGYHCGLVGKLHLAGAANAQENRVDDGYGYFQYSHAPKGPNDYGHDYAEWLRAQGADPEALLLEYNTMDSYRQGAKGKSF
;
A
#
# COMPACT_ATOMS: atom_id res chain seq x y z
N MET A 1 -1.76 7.00 -24.24
CA MET A 1 -1.45 8.34 -23.68
C MET A 1 -1.92 9.52 -24.54
N LYS A 2 -2.76 9.33 -25.59
CA LYS A 2 -3.17 10.44 -26.47
C LYS A 2 -4.04 11.51 -25.79
N GLU A 3 -4.64 11.18 -24.65
CA GLU A 3 -5.49 12.09 -23.85
C GLU A 3 -5.00 12.18 -22.39
N SER A 4 -3.70 11.96 -22.14
CA SER A 4 -3.14 11.97 -20.78
C SER A 4 -1.88 12.82 -20.70
N VAL A 5 -1.57 13.31 -19.51
CA VAL A 5 -0.30 13.97 -19.20
C VAL A 5 0.67 12.94 -18.59
N THR A 6 1.92 12.97 -19.04
CA THR A 6 3.01 12.14 -18.52
C THR A 6 4.06 13.03 -17.90
N PHE A 7 4.56 12.64 -16.73
CA PHE A 7 5.65 13.32 -16.05
C PHE A 7 6.92 12.47 -16.18
N ASP A 8 7.86 12.91 -17.01
CA ASP A 8 9.12 12.18 -17.27
C ASP A 8 10.09 12.24 -16.08
N TYR A 9 9.86 13.17 -15.15
CA TYR A 9 10.72 13.46 -14.01
C TYR A 9 9.92 13.50 -12.70
N ALA A 10 9.31 12.37 -12.33
CA ALA A 10 8.58 12.21 -11.08
C ALA A 10 9.37 11.32 -10.10
N TYR A 11 9.78 11.90 -8.97
CA TYR A 11 10.60 11.23 -7.96
C TYR A 11 9.86 11.11 -6.63
N CYS A 12 9.97 9.94 -5.99
CA CYS A 12 9.52 9.75 -4.62
C CYS A 12 10.52 10.36 -3.62
N GLN A 13 10.01 10.75 -2.45
CA GLN A 13 10.80 11.45 -1.42
C GLN A 13 11.64 10.49 -0.56
N SER A 14 11.45 9.17 -0.73
CA SER A 14 12.29 8.15 -0.09
C SER A 14 12.27 6.85 -0.91
N PRO A 15 13.40 6.12 -1.02
CA PRO A 15 13.47 4.83 -1.71
C PRO A 15 12.92 3.66 -0.87
N ILE A 16 12.21 3.93 0.23
CA ILE A 16 11.66 2.93 1.17
C ILE A 16 10.15 3.13 1.34
N CYS A 17 9.40 2.03 1.55
CA CYS A 17 7.93 2.01 1.50
C CYS A 17 7.25 3.05 2.41
N THR A 18 7.39 2.92 3.73
CA THR A 18 6.70 3.75 4.73
C THR A 18 7.00 5.24 4.53
N PRO A 19 8.26 5.70 4.47
CA PRO A 19 8.57 7.11 4.24
C PRO A 19 8.09 7.64 2.87
N SER A 20 8.13 6.81 1.82
CA SER A 20 7.63 7.20 0.49
C SER A 20 6.11 7.40 0.51
N ARG A 21 5.38 6.46 1.11
CA ARG A 21 3.91 6.47 1.21
C ARG A 21 3.41 7.56 2.13
N SER A 22 4.07 7.77 3.27
CA SER A 22 3.76 8.88 4.16
C SER A 22 3.93 10.21 3.45
N SER A 23 4.99 10.35 2.65
CA SER A 23 5.24 11.58 1.91
C SER A 23 4.18 11.83 0.84
N PHE A 24 3.86 10.80 0.06
CA PHE A 24 2.79 10.87 -0.94
C PHE A 24 1.43 11.24 -0.33
N LEU A 25 1.04 10.58 0.78
CA LEU A 25 -0.28 10.76 1.36
C LEU A 25 -0.42 12.09 2.13
N THR A 26 0.65 12.64 2.70
CA THR A 26 0.60 13.91 3.45
C THR A 26 1.00 15.14 2.64
N GLY A 27 1.69 14.93 1.51
CA GLY A 27 2.35 16.00 0.76
C GLY A 27 3.58 16.60 1.46
N MET A 28 4.14 15.92 2.47
CA MET A 28 5.27 16.43 3.27
C MET A 28 6.51 15.54 3.14
N TYR A 29 7.70 16.09 3.36
CA TYR A 29 8.93 15.29 3.36
C TYR A 29 8.97 14.31 4.54
N PRO A 30 9.57 13.11 4.37
CA PRO A 30 9.77 12.14 5.45
C PRO A 30 10.38 12.74 6.73
N SER A 31 11.34 13.65 6.56
CA SER A 31 11.99 14.36 7.67
C SER A 31 11.05 15.29 8.43
N ALA A 32 10.07 15.90 7.76
CA ALA A 32 9.08 16.77 8.39
C ALA A 32 8.06 15.97 9.22
N VAL A 33 7.67 14.79 8.75
CA VAL A 33 6.76 13.90 9.48
C VAL A 33 7.45 13.03 10.52
N GLY A 34 8.79 12.99 10.55
CA GLY A 34 9.55 12.14 11.45
C GLY A 34 9.51 10.65 11.08
N VAL A 35 9.09 10.31 9.86
CA VAL A 35 8.93 8.93 9.38
C VAL A 35 10.01 8.66 8.37
N ASN A 36 11.11 8.04 8.80
CA ASN A 36 12.34 7.87 8.01
C ASN A 36 12.70 6.41 7.69
N GLY A 37 11.88 5.44 8.12
CA GLY A 37 12.12 4.02 7.95
C GLY A 37 10.83 3.19 7.94
N ASN A 38 10.97 1.90 7.62
CA ASN A 38 9.90 0.92 7.77
C ASN A 38 9.87 0.37 9.19
N GLY A 39 8.73 -0.22 9.58
CA GLY A 39 8.60 -0.92 10.86
C GLY A 39 8.30 0.00 12.04
N ASN A 40 7.89 1.24 11.79
CA ASN A 40 7.37 2.11 12.84
C ASN A 40 6.13 1.46 13.44
N GLU A 41 6.13 1.21 14.74
CA GLU A 41 4.98 0.59 15.43
C GLU A 41 3.69 1.40 15.23
N THR A 42 3.82 2.72 15.18
CA THR A 42 2.71 3.66 15.01
C THR A 42 3.02 4.74 13.98
N TRP A 43 1.96 5.27 13.35
CA TRP A 43 2.00 6.50 12.56
C TRP A 43 1.77 7.71 13.47
N PRO A 44 2.42 8.88 13.24
CA PRO A 44 2.16 10.07 14.04
C PRO A 44 0.76 10.65 13.74
N GLU A 45 -0.19 10.39 14.64
CA GLU A 45 -1.61 10.74 14.50
C GLU A 45 -1.85 12.25 14.30
N TYR A 46 -0.96 13.10 14.80
CA TYR A 46 -0.96 14.54 14.53
C TYR A 46 -1.04 14.90 13.03
N TYR A 47 -0.57 14.00 12.14
CA TYR A 47 -0.62 14.18 10.70
C TYR A 47 -1.81 13.51 10.01
N ALA A 48 -2.72 12.86 10.74
CA ALA A 48 -3.89 12.19 10.17
C ALA A 48 -4.72 13.13 9.28
N GLU A 49 -4.99 14.34 9.75
CA GLU A 49 -5.79 15.35 9.03
C GLU A 49 -5.12 15.89 7.75
N ARG A 50 -3.83 15.58 7.53
CA ARG A 50 -3.11 15.90 6.29
C ARG A 50 -3.12 14.78 5.27
N LEU A 51 -3.54 13.58 5.66
CA LEU A 51 -3.67 12.48 4.71
C LEU A 51 -4.71 12.87 3.64
N ILE A 52 -4.34 12.73 2.37
CA ILE A 52 -5.21 13.02 1.22
C ILE A 52 -6.61 12.40 1.36
N PRO A 53 -6.78 11.13 1.82
CA PRO A 53 -8.11 10.57 2.01
C PRO A 53 -8.93 11.31 3.09
N ASN A 54 -8.33 11.76 4.20
CA ASN A 54 -9.02 12.60 5.18
C ASN A 54 -9.43 13.96 4.61
N ILE A 55 -8.58 14.57 3.77
CA ILE A 55 -8.92 15.81 3.05
C ILE A 55 -10.12 15.57 2.12
N LEU A 56 -10.11 14.49 1.34
CA LEU A 56 -11.17 14.16 0.39
C LEU A 56 -12.48 13.78 1.10
N THR A 57 -12.41 12.98 2.17
CA THR A 57 -13.58 12.59 2.97
C THR A 57 -14.29 13.80 3.56
N ARG A 58 -13.56 14.78 4.10
CA ARG A 58 -14.15 16.05 4.57
C ARG A 58 -14.75 16.90 3.45
N ALA A 59 -14.27 16.76 2.22
CA ALA A 59 -14.86 17.38 1.04
C ALA A 59 -16.09 16.62 0.49
N GLY A 60 -16.55 15.56 1.16
CA GLY A 60 -17.73 14.78 0.78
C GLY A 60 -17.46 13.62 -0.17
N TYR A 61 -16.19 13.27 -0.41
CA TYR A 61 -15.83 12.10 -1.21
C TYR A 61 -15.85 10.83 -0.36
N HIS A 62 -16.19 9.71 -0.99
CA HIS A 62 -15.99 8.40 -0.38
C HIS A 62 -14.66 7.82 -0.85
N CYS A 63 -13.73 7.62 0.08
CA CYS A 63 -12.40 7.08 -0.22
C CYS A 63 -12.31 5.60 0.17
N GLY A 64 -11.77 4.77 -0.74
CA GLY A 64 -11.50 3.36 -0.50
C GLY A 64 -10.05 2.98 -0.79
N LEU A 65 -9.50 2.05 -0.02
CA LEU A 65 -8.20 1.44 -0.27
C LEU A 65 -8.37 -0.06 -0.52
N VAL A 66 -7.79 -0.53 -1.63
CA VAL A 66 -7.63 -1.96 -1.92
C VAL A 66 -6.13 -2.23 -2.10
N GLY A 67 -5.57 -3.09 -1.26
CA GLY A 67 -4.15 -3.45 -1.24
C GLY A 67 -3.42 -2.94 0.00
N LYS A 68 -2.25 -2.34 -0.21
CA LYS A 68 -1.28 -2.01 0.85
C LYS A 68 -1.33 -0.54 1.23
N LEU A 69 -1.47 -0.23 2.53
CA LEU A 69 -1.34 1.12 3.06
C LEU A 69 0.12 1.43 3.47
N HIS A 70 0.67 0.67 4.41
CA HIS A 70 2.04 0.71 4.96
C HIS A 70 2.44 2.06 5.56
N LEU A 71 1.59 2.60 6.42
CA LEU A 71 1.89 3.76 7.29
C LEU A 71 2.37 3.32 8.69
N ALA A 72 2.00 2.11 9.11
CA ALA A 72 2.47 1.46 10.33
C ALA A 72 3.11 0.11 10.02
N GLY A 73 3.82 -0.44 11.01
CA GLY A 73 4.48 -1.73 10.92
C GLY A 73 3.48 -2.87 10.76
N ALA A 74 3.76 -3.79 9.84
CA ALA A 74 2.95 -4.97 9.55
C ALA A 74 3.69 -6.28 9.89
N ALA A 75 4.57 -6.26 10.90
CA ALA A 75 5.38 -7.42 11.26
C ALA A 75 4.53 -8.65 11.65
N ASN A 76 3.32 -8.43 12.15
CA ASN A 76 2.35 -9.46 12.53
C ASN A 76 1.25 -9.64 11.47
N ALA A 77 1.64 -9.63 10.19
CA ALA A 77 0.81 -9.76 8.99
C ALA A 77 -0.07 -8.56 8.62
N GLN A 78 -0.75 -7.92 9.57
CA GLN A 78 -1.56 -6.72 9.33
C GLN A 78 -0.99 -5.50 10.07
N GLU A 79 -0.94 -4.36 9.38
CA GLU A 79 -0.58 -3.11 10.04
C GLU A 79 -1.70 -2.60 10.95
N ASN A 80 -1.33 -1.98 12.07
CA ASN A 80 -2.29 -1.29 12.92
C ASN A 80 -2.95 -0.17 12.13
N ARG A 81 -4.28 -0.19 12.06
CA ARG A 81 -5.03 0.81 11.32
C ARG A 81 -4.92 2.16 12.02
N VAL A 82 -4.70 3.20 11.23
CA VAL A 82 -4.57 4.59 11.68
C VAL A 82 -5.83 5.35 11.26
N ASP A 83 -5.98 6.59 11.71
CA ASP A 83 -6.98 7.51 11.14
C ASP A 83 -6.58 7.90 9.71
N ASP A 84 -6.81 6.97 8.78
CA ASP A 84 -6.34 7.01 7.38
C ASP A 84 -7.33 7.67 6.42
N GLY A 85 -8.56 7.93 6.86
CA GLY A 85 -9.63 8.55 6.08
C GLY A 85 -10.32 7.65 5.04
N TYR A 86 -9.99 6.36 4.96
CA TYR A 86 -10.65 5.43 4.05
C TYR A 86 -11.89 4.78 4.69
N GLY A 87 -13.08 5.06 4.13
CA GLY A 87 -14.34 4.44 4.53
C GLY A 87 -14.50 2.99 4.05
N TYR A 88 -13.75 2.59 3.02
CA TYR A 88 -13.68 1.22 2.51
C TYR A 88 -12.24 0.71 2.52
N PHE A 89 -12.01 -0.52 2.98
CA PHE A 89 -10.66 -1.06 3.13
C PHE A 89 -10.64 -2.55 2.87
N GLN A 90 -9.89 -2.96 1.85
CA GLN A 90 -9.52 -4.35 1.59
C GLN A 90 -8.00 -4.45 1.61
N TYR A 91 -7.46 -5.07 2.66
CA TYR A 91 -6.04 -5.13 2.93
C TYR A 91 -5.35 -6.27 2.18
N SER A 92 -4.16 -5.99 1.65
CA SER A 92 -3.22 -7.02 1.19
C SER A 92 -1.79 -6.46 1.29
N HIS A 93 -1.01 -6.94 2.26
CA HIS A 93 0.33 -6.39 2.52
C HIS A 93 1.34 -6.70 1.41
N ALA A 94 1.33 -7.92 0.89
CA ALA A 94 2.22 -8.41 -0.14
C ALA A 94 1.62 -9.66 -0.79
N PRO A 95 1.95 -9.96 -2.05
CA PRO A 95 1.54 -11.22 -2.70
C PRO A 95 2.21 -12.47 -2.10
N LYS A 96 3.12 -12.30 -1.14
CA LYS A 96 3.84 -13.42 -0.50
C LYS A 96 3.04 -13.90 0.70
N GLY A 97 2.93 -15.22 0.84
CA GLY A 97 2.23 -15.82 1.97
C GLY A 97 0.73 -15.58 1.94
N PRO A 98 -0.05 -16.17 1.01
CA PRO A 98 -1.52 -16.18 1.08
C PRO A 98 -2.11 -16.82 2.36
N ASN A 99 -1.25 -17.41 3.20
CA ASN A 99 -1.55 -17.91 4.55
C ASN A 99 -1.04 -16.98 5.67
N ASP A 100 -0.36 -15.88 5.34
CA ASP A 100 -0.11 -14.79 6.28
C ASP A 100 -1.45 -14.08 6.49
N TYR A 101 -1.95 -14.09 7.72
CA TYR A 101 -3.29 -13.63 8.09
C TYR A 101 -3.61 -12.21 7.56
N GLY A 102 -4.80 -12.02 6.99
CA GLY A 102 -5.32 -10.70 6.58
C GLY A 102 -5.07 -10.32 5.11
N HIS A 103 -5.36 -11.21 4.15
CA HIS A 103 -5.15 -10.94 2.72
C HIS A 103 -6.47 -10.99 1.92
N ASP A 104 -7.20 -9.87 1.84
CA ASP A 104 -8.52 -9.78 1.18
C ASP A 104 -8.50 -10.24 -0.28
N TYR A 105 -7.41 -10.01 -1.01
CA TYR A 105 -7.29 -10.50 -2.39
C TYR A 105 -7.15 -12.03 -2.48
N ALA A 106 -6.53 -12.68 -1.50
CA ALA A 106 -6.38 -14.14 -1.50
C ALA A 106 -7.72 -14.80 -1.15
N GLU A 107 -8.44 -14.22 -0.18
CA GLU A 107 -9.82 -14.62 0.13
C GLU A 107 -10.75 -14.45 -1.08
N TRP A 108 -10.63 -13.32 -1.79
CA TRP A 108 -11.39 -13.12 -3.02
C TRP A 108 -11.09 -14.17 -4.08
N LEU A 109 -9.81 -14.51 -4.31
CA LEU A 109 -9.42 -15.58 -5.24
C LEU A 109 -9.99 -16.95 -4.84
N ARG A 110 -9.92 -17.31 -3.56
CA ARG A 110 -10.52 -18.56 -3.05
C ARG A 110 -12.02 -18.60 -3.29
N ALA A 111 -12.71 -17.48 -3.09
CA ALA A 111 -14.14 -17.35 -3.38
C ALA A 111 -14.47 -17.48 -4.87
N GLN A 112 -13.53 -17.17 -5.78
CA GLN A 112 -13.67 -17.42 -7.21
C GLN A 112 -13.32 -18.87 -7.62
N GLY A 113 -12.95 -19.74 -6.66
CA GLY A 113 -12.52 -21.12 -6.92
C GLY A 113 -11.09 -21.24 -7.43
N ALA A 114 -10.28 -20.18 -7.29
CA ALA A 114 -8.86 -20.20 -7.63
C ALA A 114 -8.01 -20.65 -6.44
N ASP A 115 -6.79 -21.11 -6.74
CA ASP A 115 -5.74 -21.42 -5.76
C ASP A 115 -4.74 -20.22 -5.71
N PRO A 116 -4.80 -19.36 -4.67
CA PRO A 116 -3.91 -18.22 -4.56
C PRO A 116 -2.45 -18.64 -4.42
N GLU A 117 -2.16 -19.72 -3.71
CA GLU A 117 -0.81 -20.26 -3.55
C GLU A 117 -0.22 -20.62 -4.91
N ALA A 118 -0.96 -21.35 -5.75
CA ALA A 118 -0.51 -21.68 -7.10
C ALA A 118 -0.32 -20.44 -7.99
N LEU A 119 -1.24 -19.48 -7.93
CA LEU A 119 -1.16 -18.24 -8.73
C LEU A 119 -0.02 -17.31 -8.29
N LEU A 120 0.27 -17.28 -6.99
CA LEU A 120 1.31 -16.43 -6.41
C LEU A 120 2.67 -17.14 -6.35
N LEU A 121 2.72 -18.46 -6.60
CA LEU A 121 3.95 -19.26 -6.61
C LEU A 121 4.94 -18.77 -7.66
N GLU A 122 4.47 -18.42 -8.87
CA GLU A 122 5.32 -17.85 -9.93
C GLU A 122 6.02 -16.56 -9.48
N TYR A 123 5.37 -15.76 -8.63
CA TYR A 123 5.96 -14.55 -8.05
C TYR A 123 6.90 -14.84 -6.87
N ASN A 124 6.68 -15.94 -6.14
CA ASN A 124 7.52 -16.35 -5.01
C ASN A 124 8.84 -17.02 -5.44
N THR A 125 8.90 -17.61 -6.64
CA THR A 125 10.13 -18.17 -7.22
C THR A 125 11.04 -17.14 -7.87
N MET A 126 10.66 -15.87 -7.90
CA MET A 126 11.47 -14.80 -8.48
C MET A 126 12.38 -14.16 -7.43
N ASP A 127 13.68 -14.21 -7.70
CA ASP A 127 14.77 -13.70 -6.83
C ASP A 127 14.67 -12.19 -6.57
N SER A 128 13.89 -11.45 -7.38
CA SER A 128 13.67 -10.02 -7.17
C SER A 128 12.34 -9.52 -7.72
N TYR A 129 11.84 -8.42 -7.15
CA TYR A 129 10.67 -7.70 -7.68
C TYR A 129 10.82 -7.31 -9.16
N ARG A 130 12.07 -7.14 -9.64
CA ARG A 130 12.39 -6.79 -11.05
C ARG A 130 12.19 -7.95 -12.01
N GLN A 131 12.33 -9.19 -11.55
CA GLN A 131 11.98 -10.36 -12.35
C GLN A 131 10.45 -10.48 -12.47
N GLY A 132 9.71 -10.20 -11.38
CA GLY A 132 8.23 -10.17 -11.37
C GLY A 132 7.61 -9.16 -12.33
N ALA A 133 8.21 -7.97 -12.44
CA ALA A 133 7.74 -6.92 -13.34
C ALA A 133 7.94 -7.22 -14.84
N LYS A 134 8.73 -8.24 -15.20
CA LYS A 134 8.92 -8.69 -16.60
C LYS A 134 7.98 -9.82 -17.00
N GLY A 135 7.30 -10.46 -16.04
CA GLY A 135 6.21 -11.38 -16.31
C GLY A 135 5.02 -10.62 -16.88
N LYS A 136 4.35 -11.18 -17.89
CA LYS A 136 3.17 -10.56 -18.49
C LYS A 136 2.15 -10.26 -17.38
N SER A 137 1.93 -8.97 -17.11
CA SER A 137 0.69 -8.54 -16.48
C SER A 137 -0.45 -8.92 -17.41
N PHE A 138 -1.50 -9.52 -16.86
CA PHE A 138 -2.75 -9.80 -17.55
C PHE A 138 -3.29 -8.56 -18.29
#